data_AF-A0A5D2QI86-F1
#
_entry.id   AF-A0A5D2QI86-F1
#
_cell.length_a   1.000
_cell.length_b   1.000
_cell.length_c   1.000
_cell.angle_alpha   90.00
_cell.angle_beta   90.00
_cell.angle_gamma   90.00
#
_symmetry.space_group_name_H-M   'P 1'
#
loop_
_entity.id
_entity.type
_entity.pdbx_description
1 polymer ?
#
loop_
_entity_poly.entity_id
_entity_poly.type
_entity_poly.pdbx_seq_one_letter_code
_entity_poly.pdbx_strand_id
1 'polypeptide(L)'
;MSTEDDKKPVSVGPWGGQGGTSWDDGVYCTIRQLVIAHGSGIDSVQIEYDTKGNSLWSRKHGGNGGSKTDKVKLDFPDEFLTSIHGYYGSLNQRGPIIVRSLTFHSNRKAYGPFGIEQGTSFSMNKGKIVGFRGRSGWYLDAIGVYSKPVLKLNPSKPIVNAQSLAATGPEKSGYSVIQGSVGESYDIVLAVRQRDGFVNPQPRELIRQNSSSSSSDDSSDVEAKSRVPFRTPMKVPPRLPEGVLTYGPWGGQGGTKFDDGTYTGIRQIVLSRNVGIVSLKVCYDREGQAVWGSKHGGTGGFKTEKIMFDYPSEILTHITGTFAPLMYMGPNVIRSLTFYTNKGKHGPYGDEQGPSFTNKMNEGKIVGFLGREGLFLDAVGVHVMEGKVPPPKPSYSQAIIQSERPIAEIDNSPWSNKLVLARRGPVEEVACGVVKEPSPCGPGPWGGDGGRAWDDGVYSGIKQIFITKSEAICSIQIEYDRNGQSVWSPRHGGHGGTTTHRVKLDYPHEVLICISGYYGSINDEEKFKVIRSLTFYTSRGKYGPFGEEVGTYFTSTTTQGKVVGFHGRCSSYLDAIGVHMQHWLGNQKASKMSLFKIFS
;
A
#
# COMPACT_ATOMS: atom_id res chain seq x y z
N MET A 1 13.22 23.36 31.95
CA MET A 1 13.84 22.22 31.25
C MET A 1 12.73 21.28 30.79
N SER A 2 12.38 21.33 29.51
CA SER A 2 11.40 20.41 28.91
C SER A 2 12.10 19.11 28.52
N THR A 3 11.62 17.99 29.03
CA THR A 3 12.00 16.64 28.58
C THR A 3 11.59 16.47 27.12
N GLU A 4 12.57 16.36 26.20
CA GLU A 4 12.26 15.94 24.83
C GLU A 4 11.71 14.51 24.85
N ASP A 5 10.56 14.33 24.20
CA ASP A 5 9.75 13.11 24.17
C ASP A 5 10.55 11.96 23.51
N ASP A 6 10.87 10.92 24.28
CA ASP A 6 11.90 9.91 23.96
C ASP A 6 11.41 8.82 22.97
N LYS A 7 10.85 9.28 21.86
CA LYS A 7 10.41 8.43 20.74
C LYS A 7 11.62 7.92 19.98
N LYS A 8 11.76 6.59 19.96
CA LYS A 8 12.82 5.89 19.23
C LYS A 8 12.84 6.33 17.75
N PRO A 9 14.02 6.68 17.20
CA PRO A 9 14.16 7.10 15.82
C PRO A 9 13.79 5.96 14.86
N VAL A 10 13.03 6.27 13.82
CA VAL A 10 12.61 5.30 12.80
C VAL A 10 13.68 5.24 11.71
N SER A 11 14.19 4.04 11.44
CA SER A 11 15.13 3.80 10.35
C SER A 11 14.37 3.55 9.04
N VAL A 12 14.77 4.20 7.95
CA VAL A 12 14.15 3.96 6.62
C VAL A 12 15.21 3.89 5.50
N GLY A 13 14.89 3.16 4.43
CA GLY A 13 15.88 2.69 3.46
C GLY A 13 16.69 1.49 4.00
N PRO A 14 17.88 1.19 3.46
CA PRO A 14 18.57 1.98 2.45
C PRO A 14 18.01 1.75 1.04
N TRP A 15 18.08 2.77 0.19
CA TRP A 15 17.76 2.72 -1.23
C TRP A 15 19.05 2.71 -2.04
N GLY A 16 19.19 1.78 -2.98
CA GLY A 16 20.40 1.57 -3.77
C GLY A 16 20.72 0.10 -4.02
N GLY A 17 21.98 -0.19 -4.31
CA GLY A 17 22.49 -1.52 -4.56
C GLY A 17 23.00 -2.26 -3.31
N GLN A 18 23.34 -3.54 -3.49
CA GLN A 18 23.92 -4.39 -2.44
C GLN A 18 25.47 -4.35 -2.40
N GLY A 19 26.09 -3.54 -3.28
CA GLY A 19 27.54 -3.34 -3.32
C GLY A 19 28.09 -2.58 -2.10
N GLY A 20 29.40 -2.31 -2.10
CA GLY A 20 30.07 -1.57 -1.04
C GLY A 20 30.09 -2.25 0.34
N THR A 21 30.76 -1.61 1.30
CA THR A 21 30.69 -1.97 2.72
C THR A 21 29.56 -1.20 3.40
N SER A 22 28.86 -1.85 4.33
CA SER A 22 27.82 -1.19 5.13
C SER A 22 28.42 -0.25 6.18
N TRP A 23 27.80 0.91 6.35
CA TRP A 23 28.16 1.91 7.34
C TRP A 23 26.90 2.49 8.00
N ASP A 24 27.06 3.00 9.21
CA ASP A 24 26.00 3.63 10.00
C ASP A 24 26.67 4.68 10.89
N ASP A 25 26.25 5.95 10.78
CA ASP A 25 26.78 7.01 11.65
C ASP A 25 26.06 7.05 13.02
N GLY A 26 24.89 6.41 13.14
CA GLY A 26 24.03 6.48 14.32
C GLY A 26 23.05 7.65 14.28
N VAL A 27 22.65 8.14 15.47
CA VAL A 27 21.57 9.11 15.64
C VAL A 27 22.02 10.29 16.50
N TYR A 28 21.75 11.50 16.00
CA TYR A 28 22.24 12.78 16.50
C TYR A 28 21.10 13.75 16.82
N CYS A 29 21.42 14.92 17.38
CA CYS A 29 20.40 15.94 17.69
C CYS A 29 19.87 16.61 16.41
N THR A 30 20.76 16.89 15.46
CA THR A 30 20.43 17.34 14.10
C THR A 30 21.65 17.23 13.18
N ILE A 31 21.47 17.64 11.93
CA ILE A 31 22.53 17.83 10.93
C ILE A 31 22.78 19.33 10.78
N ARG A 32 24.04 19.73 10.59
CA ARG A 32 24.50 21.12 10.35
C ARG A 32 24.91 21.34 8.91
N GLN A 33 25.64 20.38 8.33
CA GLN A 33 26.16 20.48 6.96
C GLN A 33 26.22 19.09 6.30
N LEU A 34 26.11 19.05 4.98
CA LEU A 34 26.42 17.89 4.15
C LEU A 34 27.40 18.31 3.05
N VAL A 35 28.34 17.42 2.72
CA VAL A 35 29.27 17.56 1.60
C VAL A 35 29.03 16.37 0.67
N ILE A 36 28.69 16.64 -0.58
CA ILE A 36 28.24 15.63 -1.54
C ILE A 36 29.14 15.74 -2.77
N ALA A 37 29.96 14.74 -3.01
CA ALA A 37 30.72 14.61 -4.25
C ALA A 37 29.90 13.81 -5.26
N HIS A 38 29.73 14.35 -6.47
CA HIS A 38 28.91 13.74 -7.50
C HIS A 38 29.41 14.04 -8.91
N GLY A 39 28.90 13.29 -9.87
CA GLY A 39 29.12 13.48 -11.29
C GLY A 39 28.05 12.71 -12.06
N SER A 40 28.43 11.54 -12.60
CA SER A 40 27.47 10.61 -13.19
C SER A 40 26.56 9.93 -12.16
N GLY A 41 27.01 9.81 -10.91
CA GLY A 41 26.25 9.34 -9.77
C GLY A 41 26.67 10.09 -8.51
N ILE A 42 26.34 9.57 -7.33
CA ILE A 42 26.90 10.05 -6.06
C ILE A 42 28.17 9.25 -5.74
N ASP A 43 29.31 9.93 -5.76
CA ASP A 43 30.61 9.33 -5.51
C ASP A 43 30.88 9.20 -4.01
N SER A 44 30.52 10.23 -3.23
CA SER A 44 30.58 10.16 -1.76
C SER A 44 29.70 11.19 -1.06
N VAL A 45 29.37 10.90 0.20
CA VAL A 45 28.73 11.81 1.13
C VAL A 45 29.51 11.91 2.44
N GLN A 46 29.58 13.10 3.02
CA GLN A 46 30.10 13.34 4.37
C GLN A 46 29.17 14.32 5.09
N ILE A 47 28.86 14.07 6.36
CA ILE A 47 27.83 14.79 7.11
C ILE A 47 28.44 15.38 8.39
N GLU A 48 28.06 16.61 8.70
CA GLU A 48 28.34 17.26 9.98
C GLU A 48 27.09 17.20 10.86
N TYR A 49 27.20 16.52 11.98
CA TYR A 49 26.14 16.35 12.96
C TYR A 49 26.31 17.27 14.16
N ASP A 50 25.19 17.60 14.81
CA ASP A 50 25.18 18.24 16.13
C ASP A 50 25.07 17.19 17.25
N THR A 51 26.02 17.25 18.19
CA THR A 51 26.04 16.48 19.44
C THR A 51 25.90 17.42 20.63
N LYS A 52 24.66 17.84 20.90
CA LYS A 52 24.30 18.73 22.03
C LYS A 52 25.06 20.07 21.98
N GLY A 53 25.15 20.68 20.80
CA GLY A 53 25.85 21.94 20.54
C GLY A 53 27.28 21.79 19.98
N ASN A 54 27.88 20.60 20.03
CA ASN A 54 29.18 20.33 19.40
C ASN A 54 29.01 19.88 17.94
N SER A 55 29.92 20.31 17.06
CA SER A 55 30.00 19.81 15.67
C SER A 55 30.81 18.52 15.62
N LEU A 56 30.28 17.47 14.97
CA LEU A 56 31.00 16.23 14.70
C LEU A 56 30.88 15.83 13.23
N TRP A 57 32.02 15.66 12.56
CA TRP A 57 32.07 15.18 11.18
C TRP A 57 32.03 13.65 11.11
N SER A 58 31.18 13.12 10.23
CA SER A 58 31.16 11.71 9.85
C SER A 58 32.46 11.33 9.13
N ARG A 59 32.69 10.01 9.00
CA ARG A 59 33.62 9.52 7.97
C ARG A 59 33.06 9.86 6.59
N LYS A 60 33.95 10.02 5.61
CA LYS A 60 33.55 10.15 4.20
C LYS A 60 33.09 8.78 3.70
N HIS A 61 31.84 8.68 3.27
CA HIS A 61 31.21 7.43 2.81
C HIS A 61 31.14 7.43 1.28
N GLY A 62 31.99 6.63 0.65
CA GLY A 62 32.17 6.57 -0.81
C GLY A 62 33.61 6.83 -1.25
N GLY A 63 33.81 6.97 -2.55
CA GLY A 63 35.14 7.10 -3.17
C GLY A 63 35.68 8.53 -3.21
N ASN A 64 36.83 8.67 -3.88
CA ASN A 64 37.45 9.97 -4.19
C ASN A 64 37.11 10.47 -5.60
N GLY A 65 36.05 9.94 -6.21
CA GLY A 65 35.48 10.43 -7.46
C GLY A 65 34.61 11.69 -7.28
N GLY A 66 33.82 11.97 -8.32
CA GLY A 66 32.96 13.13 -8.44
C GLY A 66 33.63 14.26 -9.20
N SER A 67 32.96 14.77 -10.24
CA SER A 67 33.42 15.94 -10.99
C SER A 67 32.97 17.27 -10.35
N LYS A 68 32.05 17.20 -9.39
CA LYS A 68 31.52 18.32 -8.61
C LYS A 68 31.48 17.94 -7.13
N THR A 69 31.58 18.93 -6.26
CA THR A 69 31.38 18.76 -4.82
C THR A 69 30.58 19.93 -4.28
N ASP A 70 29.37 19.66 -3.83
CA ASP A 70 28.45 20.65 -3.29
C ASP A 70 28.40 20.57 -1.76
N LYS A 71 28.24 21.74 -1.13
CA LYS A 71 28.14 21.88 0.33
C LYS A 71 26.76 22.42 0.71
N VAL A 72 25.94 21.57 1.30
CA VAL A 72 24.63 21.91 1.84
C VAL A 72 24.81 22.34 3.29
N LYS A 73 24.91 23.63 3.56
CA LYS A 73 24.90 24.18 4.92
C LYS A 73 23.47 24.55 5.32
N LEU A 74 23.07 24.15 6.53
CA LEU A 74 21.76 24.45 7.11
C LEU A 74 21.90 25.57 8.13
N ASP A 75 20.95 26.49 8.15
CA ASP A 75 20.88 27.58 9.13
C ASP A 75 20.42 27.06 10.51
N PHE A 76 21.32 26.37 11.23
CA PHE A 76 21.07 25.85 12.58
C PHE A 76 20.81 26.99 13.60
N PRO A 77 19.81 26.87 14.51
CA PRO A 77 18.97 25.70 14.77
C PRO A 77 17.64 25.66 14.00
N ASP A 78 17.27 26.74 13.31
CA ASP A 78 15.94 26.91 12.71
C ASP A 78 15.74 26.10 11.43
N GLU A 79 16.82 25.75 10.74
CA GLU A 79 16.79 24.89 9.55
C GLU A 79 17.23 23.45 9.85
N PHE A 80 16.37 22.49 9.51
CA PHE A 80 16.63 21.06 9.64
C PHE A 80 16.03 20.27 8.47
N LEU A 81 16.67 19.15 8.12
CA LEU A 81 16.19 18.28 7.04
C LEU A 81 14.88 17.56 7.42
N THR A 82 13.93 17.55 6.50
CA THR A 82 12.58 16.97 6.65
C THR A 82 12.28 15.88 5.62
N SER A 83 12.96 15.89 4.47
CA SER A 83 12.88 14.79 3.51
C SER A 83 14.15 14.61 2.69
N ILE A 84 14.30 13.39 2.17
CA ILE A 84 15.31 13.02 1.18
C ILE A 84 14.61 12.35 0.01
N HIS A 85 15.00 12.75 -1.20
CA HIS A 85 14.56 12.18 -2.47
C HIS A 85 15.82 11.84 -3.26
N GLY A 86 15.68 10.98 -4.26
CA GLY A 86 16.80 10.64 -5.13
C GLY A 86 16.46 9.54 -6.11
N TYR A 87 17.43 9.17 -6.92
CA TYR A 87 17.34 8.05 -7.84
C TYR A 87 18.50 7.10 -7.60
N TYR A 88 18.27 5.80 -7.76
CA TYR A 88 19.32 4.79 -7.81
C TYR A 88 19.17 3.91 -9.06
N GLY A 89 20.29 3.42 -9.56
CA GLY A 89 20.31 2.68 -10.80
C GLY A 89 21.72 2.29 -11.20
N SER A 90 21.83 1.54 -12.29
CA SER A 90 23.14 1.20 -12.84
C SER A 90 23.65 2.31 -13.76
N LEU A 91 24.97 2.53 -13.75
CA LEU A 91 25.66 3.40 -14.70
C LEU A 91 25.59 2.86 -16.14
N ASN A 92 25.63 1.54 -16.29
CA ASN A 92 25.71 0.82 -17.57
C ASN A 92 24.73 -0.36 -17.57
N GLN A 93 24.33 -0.91 -18.72
CA GLN A 93 23.28 -1.95 -18.82
C GLN A 93 23.49 -3.23 -17.96
N ARG A 94 24.72 -3.50 -17.48
CA ARG A 94 25.06 -4.61 -16.56
C ARG A 94 25.96 -4.19 -15.38
N GLY A 95 26.04 -2.90 -15.06
CA GLY A 95 26.89 -2.39 -13.98
C GLY A 95 26.28 -2.56 -12.58
N PRO A 96 27.04 -2.30 -11.49
CA PRO A 96 26.50 -2.24 -10.13
C PRO A 96 25.46 -1.12 -10.00
N ILE A 97 24.45 -1.36 -9.17
CA ILE A 97 23.43 -0.35 -8.81
C ILE A 97 24.04 0.58 -7.76
N ILE A 98 24.02 1.88 -8.02
CA ILE A 98 24.49 2.93 -7.12
C ILE A 98 23.42 4.01 -6.94
N VAL A 99 23.57 4.86 -5.93
CA VAL A 99 22.80 6.11 -5.82
C VAL A 99 23.24 7.04 -6.95
N ARG A 100 22.30 7.38 -7.82
CA ARG A 100 22.50 8.19 -9.03
C ARG A 100 22.29 9.68 -8.76
N SER A 101 21.36 10.02 -7.88
CA SER A 101 21.12 11.40 -7.45
C SER A 101 20.50 11.50 -6.06
N LEU A 102 20.67 12.68 -5.45
CA LEU A 102 20.12 13.05 -4.15
C LEU A 102 19.58 14.48 -4.16
N THR A 103 18.42 14.66 -3.53
CA THR A 103 17.78 15.94 -3.28
C THR A 103 17.31 15.97 -1.83
N PHE A 104 17.73 16.97 -1.07
CA PHE A 104 17.40 17.14 0.35
C PHE A 104 16.45 18.31 0.51
N HIS A 105 15.37 18.14 1.28
CA HIS A 105 14.51 19.27 1.65
C HIS A 105 14.67 19.53 3.14
N SER A 106 14.86 20.80 3.49
CA SER A 106 14.69 21.30 4.84
C SER A 106 13.24 21.74 5.07
N ASN A 107 12.94 22.19 6.28
CA ASN A 107 11.73 22.94 6.61
C ASN A 107 11.66 24.34 5.94
N ARG A 108 12.70 24.77 5.22
CA ARG A 108 12.77 26.10 4.57
C ARG A 108 12.91 26.04 3.04
N LYS A 109 13.77 25.16 2.50
CA LYS A 109 14.10 25.08 1.07
C LYS A 109 14.55 23.68 0.62
N ALA A 110 14.69 23.49 -0.68
CA ALA A 110 15.25 22.27 -1.28
C ALA A 110 16.70 22.49 -1.73
N TYR A 111 17.49 21.42 -1.71
CA TYR A 111 18.90 21.38 -2.11
C TYR A 111 19.12 20.19 -3.06
N GLY A 112 19.65 20.47 -4.25
CA GLY A 112 19.83 19.47 -5.32
C GLY A 112 18.94 19.76 -6.54
N PRO A 113 18.77 18.80 -7.47
CA PRO A 113 19.35 17.46 -7.44
C PRO A 113 20.89 17.48 -7.62
N PHE A 114 21.57 16.70 -6.79
CA PHE A 114 22.99 16.37 -6.96
C PHE A 114 23.08 15.05 -7.75
N GLY A 115 24.00 14.92 -8.70
CA GLY A 115 24.09 13.76 -9.59
C GLY A 115 23.08 13.79 -10.76
N ILE A 116 22.60 12.62 -11.19
CA ILE A 116 21.70 12.45 -12.34
C ILE A 116 20.40 11.73 -11.91
N GLU A 117 19.25 12.30 -12.27
CA GLU A 117 17.90 11.75 -12.01
C GLU A 117 17.54 10.64 -13.01
N GLN A 118 18.25 9.51 -12.93
CA GLN A 118 18.04 8.33 -13.78
C GLN A 118 18.05 7.04 -12.96
N GLY A 119 17.12 6.15 -13.28
CA GLY A 119 16.90 4.88 -12.56
C GLY A 119 15.59 4.89 -11.78
N THR A 120 15.54 4.13 -10.69
CA THR A 120 14.39 4.05 -9.79
C THR A 120 14.43 5.19 -8.79
N SER A 121 13.35 5.98 -8.71
CA SER A 121 13.21 7.05 -7.72
C SER A 121 12.88 6.50 -6.32
N PHE A 122 13.34 7.21 -5.30
CA PHE A 122 12.95 7.00 -3.90
C PHE A 122 12.68 8.34 -3.22
N SER A 123 11.83 8.32 -2.19
CA SER A 123 11.51 9.49 -1.38
C SER A 123 11.17 9.10 0.06
N MET A 124 11.45 10.01 1.00
CA MET A 124 11.16 9.83 2.42
C MET A 124 10.79 11.15 3.09
N ASN A 125 9.53 11.25 3.52
CA ASN A 125 8.92 12.51 3.99
C ASN A 125 8.52 12.46 5.48
N LYS A 126 9.07 11.53 6.27
CA LYS A 126 8.56 11.17 7.62
C LYS A 126 9.38 11.74 8.77
N GLY A 127 9.41 13.08 8.88
CA GLY A 127 9.92 13.80 10.07
C GLY A 127 11.34 14.35 9.92
N LYS A 128 11.91 14.83 11.03
CA LYS A 128 13.25 15.42 11.06
C LYS A 128 14.29 14.32 10.89
N ILE A 129 15.17 14.47 9.90
CA ILE A 129 16.30 13.56 9.68
C ILE A 129 17.36 13.86 10.74
N VAL A 130 17.83 12.80 11.40
CA VAL A 130 18.72 12.86 12.58
C VAL A 130 19.95 11.97 12.46
N GLY A 131 20.13 11.28 11.32
CA GLY A 131 21.26 10.38 11.09
C GLY A 131 21.18 9.73 9.72
N PHE A 132 22.33 9.27 9.21
CA PHE A 132 22.44 8.52 7.96
C PHE A 132 23.08 7.15 8.18
N ARG A 133 22.68 6.19 7.34
CA ARG A 133 23.32 4.89 7.20
C ARG A 133 23.33 4.48 5.74
N GLY A 134 24.11 3.49 5.34
CA GLY A 134 24.13 3.09 3.95
C GLY A 134 25.12 1.99 3.63
N ARG A 135 25.49 1.96 2.34
CA ARG A 135 26.55 1.13 1.79
C ARG A 135 27.39 1.97 0.84
N SER A 136 28.71 1.80 0.87
CA SER A 136 29.61 2.54 -0.02
C SER A 136 30.89 1.78 -0.33
N GLY A 137 31.37 1.92 -1.56
CA GLY A 137 32.68 1.48 -2.04
C GLY A 137 33.37 2.62 -2.77
N TRP A 138 33.57 2.46 -4.09
CA TRP A 138 34.03 3.56 -4.95
C TRP A 138 32.96 4.63 -5.21
N TYR A 139 31.69 4.28 -5.01
CA TYR A 139 30.53 5.17 -5.06
C TYR A 139 29.70 5.01 -3.79
N LEU A 140 28.66 5.82 -3.65
CA LEU A 140 27.58 5.57 -2.70
C LEU A 140 26.64 4.50 -3.27
N ASP A 141 26.84 3.23 -2.89
CA ASP A 141 26.02 2.11 -3.36
C ASP A 141 24.57 2.23 -2.89
N ALA A 142 24.33 2.58 -1.62
CA ALA A 142 22.99 2.76 -1.06
C ALA A 142 22.97 3.74 0.12
N ILE A 143 21.84 4.42 0.34
CA ILE A 143 21.64 5.38 1.43
C ILE A 143 20.30 5.19 2.13
N GLY A 144 20.29 5.33 3.45
CA GLY A 144 19.12 5.32 4.32
C GLY A 144 19.26 6.38 5.42
N VAL A 145 18.15 6.64 6.11
CA VAL A 145 18.05 7.73 7.09
C VAL A 145 17.42 7.26 8.40
N TYR A 146 17.82 7.90 9.48
CA TYR A 146 17.08 7.90 10.74
C TYR A 146 16.23 9.15 10.83
N SER A 147 14.94 8.99 11.15
CA SER A 147 14.01 10.11 11.31
C SER A 147 13.32 10.10 12.68
N LYS A 148 13.07 11.30 13.23
CA LYS A 148 12.23 11.50 14.41
C LYS A 148 10.96 12.27 14.01
N PRO A 149 9.78 11.91 14.54
CA PRO A 149 8.56 12.67 14.29
C PRO A 149 8.68 14.05 14.92
N VAL A 150 8.55 15.11 14.12
CA VAL A 150 8.49 16.48 14.63
C VAL A 150 7.10 16.70 15.22
N LEU A 151 7.02 16.84 16.54
CA LEU A 151 5.83 17.35 17.19
C LEU A 151 5.65 18.81 16.75
N LYS A 152 4.61 19.09 15.96
CA LYS A 152 4.19 20.47 15.69
C LYS A 152 3.73 21.08 17.03
N LEU A 153 4.56 21.90 17.66
CA LEU A 153 4.03 22.88 18.61
C LEU A 153 3.08 23.78 17.82
N ASN A 154 1.81 23.79 18.23
CA ASN A 154 0.86 24.76 17.71
C ASN A 154 1.36 26.15 18.10
N PRO A 155 1.49 27.12 17.17
CA PRO A 155 1.69 28.51 17.56
C PRO A 155 0.53 28.92 18.46
N SER A 156 0.86 29.45 19.63
CA SER A 156 -0.11 29.81 20.66
C SER A 156 -1.10 30.85 20.13
N LYS A 157 -2.37 30.69 20.52
CA LYS A 157 -3.43 31.66 20.24
C LYS A 157 -2.99 33.06 20.72
N PRO A 158 -3.01 34.11 19.89
CA PRO A 158 -3.03 35.46 20.42
C PRO A 158 -4.41 35.69 21.05
N ILE A 159 -4.45 35.80 22.37
CA ILE A 159 -5.60 36.35 23.08
C ILE A 159 -5.29 37.82 23.34
N VAL A 160 -6.20 38.70 22.92
CA VAL A 160 -6.86 39.78 23.68
C VAL A 160 -7.34 40.84 22.70
N ASN A 161 -8.63 41.20 22.82
CA ASN A 161 -9.24 42.32 22.08
C ASN A 161 -8.72 43.68 22.59
N ALA A 162 -8.69 44.68 21.71
CA ALA A 162 -8.92 46.07 22.10
C ALA A 162 -10.13 46.61 21.33
N GLN A 163 -11.17 47.04 22.05
CA GLN A 163 -12.34 47.72 21.48
C GLN A 163 -12.16 49.24 21.58
N SER A 164 -12.47 49.95 20.50
CA SER A 164 -12.85 51.37 20.49
C SER A 164 -13.38 51.70 19.08
N LEU A 165 -14.70 51.64 18.88
CA LEU A 165 -15.67 52.76 18.94
C LEU A 165 -15.74 53.56 17.61
N ALA A 166 -16.96 53.91 17.23
CA ALA A 166 -17.35 54.12 15.83
C ALA A 166 -17.40 55.59 15.39
N ALA A 167 -17.27 55.81 14.07
CA ALA A 167 -17.72 57.02 13.40
C ALA A 167 -18.37 56.69 12.05
N THR A 168 -19.42 57.45 11.72
CA THR A 168 -20.39 57.27 10.62
C THR A 168 -19.87 57.63 9.23
N GLY A 169 -20.27 56.88 8.19
CA GLY A 169 -20.13 57.31 6.78
C GLY A 169 -20.27 56.15 5.76
N PRO A 170 -21.12 56.26 4.72
CA PRO A 170 -21.36 55.16 3.78
C PRO A 170 -20.55 55.28 2.48
N GLU A 171 -19.37 54.67 2.40
CA GLU A 171 -18.82 54.22 1.10
C GLU A 171 -17.72 53.16 1.27
N LYS A 172 -17.85 52.04 0.52
CA LYS A 172 -16.90 50.92 0.59
C LYS A 172 -15.77 51.10 -0.41
N SER A 173 -14.66 51.70 0.03
CA SER A 173 -13.36 51.60 -0.67
C SER A 173 -12.33 50.97 0.27
N GLY A 174 -12.17 49.65 0.17
CA GLY A 174 -11.21 48.89 0.97
C GLY A 174 -9.79 49.04 0.41
N TYR A 175 -8.94 49.78 1.12
CA TYR A 175 -7.50 49.78 0.90
C TYR A 175 -6.85 48.77 1.85
N SER A 176 -5.98 47.87 1.35
CA SER A 176 -5.08 47.10 2.20
C SER A 176 -3.73 47.81 2.28
N VAL A 177 -3.43 48.42 3.42
CA VAL A 177 -2.09 48.95 3.73
C VAL A 177 -1.31 47.86 4.46
N ILE A 178 -0.20 47.41 3.88
CA ILE A 178 0.73 46.50 4.55
C ILE A 178 1.83 47.36 5.16
N GLN A 179 1.77 47.59 6.46
CA GLN A 179 2.84 48.24 7.22
C GLN A 179 3.78 47.15 7.75
N GLY A 180 4.98 47.07 7.18
CA GLY A 180 6.02 46.13 7.62
C GLY A 180 7.24 46.90 8.12
N SER A 181 7.51 46.81 9.42
CA SER A 181 8.72 47.37 10.02
C SER A 181 9.87 46.36 9.90
N VAL A 182 10.99 46.78 9.31
CA VAL A 182 12.28 46.07 9.37
C VAL A 182 13.19 46.87 10.30
N GLY A 183 13.91 46.18 11.18
CA GLY A 183 14.68 46.81 12.24
C GLY A 183 15.65 47.89 11.74
N GLU A 184 15.57 49.06 12.38
CA GLU A 184 16.48 50.21 12.28
C GLU A 184 16.83 50.71 10.86
N SER A 185 15.86 51.39 10.23
CA SER A 185 15.97 52.83 9.84
C SER A 185 15.23 53.28 8.56
N TYR A 186 14.40 52.44 7.91
CA TYR A 186 13.51 52.89 6.83
C TYR A 186 12.13 52.21 6.86
N ASP A 187 11.06 53.00 6.72
CA ASP A 187 9.68 52.52 6.51
C ASP A 187 9.35 52.53 5.01
N ILE A 188 8.73 51.46 4.50
CA ILE A 188 8.25 51.36 3.11
C ILE A 188 6.72 51.23 3.10
N VAL A 189 6.04 52.18 2.46
CA VAL A 189 4.59 52.13 2.22
C VAL A 189 4.32 51.81 0.75
N LEU A 190 3.66 50.69 0.48
CA LEU A 190 3.20 50.29 -0.85
C LEU A 190 1.68 50.29 -0.91
N ALA A 191 1.11 51.08 -1.82
CA ALA A 191 -0.31 51.10 -2.12
C ALA A 191 -0.56 50.49 -3.52
N VAL A 192 -1.29 49.37 -3.57
CA VAL A 192 -1.66 48.70 -4.82
C VAL A 192 -3.15 48.89 -5.08
N ARG A 193 -3.51 49.40 -6.27
CA ARG A 193 -4.89 49.60 -6.70
C ARG A 193 -5.27 48.55 -7.75
N GLN A 194 -6.23 47.70 -7.41
CA GLN A 194 -6.85 46.76 -8.36
C GLN A 194 -7.84 47.51 -9.29
N ARG A 195 -7.90 47.13 -10.57
CA ARG A 195 -8.78 47.73 -11.57
C ARG A 195 -9.27 46.68 -12.57
N ASP A 196 -10.55 46.37 -12.54
CA ASP A 196 -11.25 45.49 -13.48
C ASP A 196 -12.41 46.27 -14.14
N GLY A 197 -12.72 46.00 -15.43
CA GLY A 197 -14.00 46.41 -16.04
C GLY A 197 -13.96 47.08 -17.43
N PHE A 198 -14.25 46.29 -18.45
CA PHE A 198 -14.57 46.60 -19.86
C PHE A 198 -15.41 47.85 -20.19
N VAL A 199 -15.16 48.48 -21.36
CA VAL A 199 -16.16 48.87 -22.39
C VAL A 199 -15.49 48.85 -23.79
N ASN A 200 -16.25 48.47 -24.83
CA ASN A 200 -15.85 48.49 -26.24
C ASN A 200 -16.73 49.49 -27.03
N PRO A 201 -16.20 50.22 -28.04
CA PRO A 201 -16.97 50.31 -29.30
C PRO A 201 -16.10 50.28 -30.58
N GLN A 202 -16.69 49.77 -31.67
CA GLN A 202 -16.15 49.87 -33.03
C GLN A 202 -16.31 51.28 -33.64
N PRO A 203 -15.59 51.57 -34.74
CA PRO A 203 -16.31 51.70 -36.03
C PRO A 203 -15.70 50.89 -37.19
N ARG A 204 -16.34 51.02 -38.37
CA ARG A 204 -16.32 50.14 -39.55
C ARG A 204 -15.35 50.52 -40.69
N GLU A 205 -15.07 49.52 -41.54
CA GLU A 205 -14.83 49.60 -43.01
C GLU A 205 -13.65 50.40 -43.57
N LEU A 206 -12.70 49.70 -44.25
CA LEU A 206 -12.55 49.86 -45.70
C LEU A 206 -11.70 48.76 -46.40
N ILE A 207 -12.34 48.16 -47.40
CA ILE A 207 -11.90 47.29 -48.51
C ILE A 207 -10.44 47.45 -49.02
N ARG A 208 -9.74 46.32 -49.26
CA ARG A 208 -9.09 46.04 -50.56
C ARG A 208 -8.90 44.54 -50.84
N GLN A 209 -9.17 44.15 -52.09
CA GLN A 209 -9.09 42.78 -52.63
C GLN A 209 -7.64 42.39 -53.02
N ASN A 210 -7.33 41.09 -53.02
CA ASN A 210 -7.00 40.37 -54.26
C ASN A 210 -6.94 38.84 -54.09
N SER A 211 -7.19 38.15 -55.19
CA SER A 211 -7.26 36.69 -55.41
C SER A 211 -5.85 36.02 -55.50
N SER A 212 -5.66 34.69 -55.72
CA SER A 212 -6.48 33.66 -56.39
C SER A 212 -6.01 32.20 -56.15
N SER A 213 -6.91 31.23 -56.45
CA SER A 213 -6.69 29.87 -57.03
C SER A 213 -5.90 28.80 -56.23
N SER A 214 -6.19 27.48 -56.26
CA SER A 214 -7.10 26.61 -57.07
C SER A 214 -7.42 25.32 -56.28
N SER A 215 -8.67 24.81 -56.15
CA SER A 215 -9.42 23.87 -57.06
C SER A 215 -8.60 22.67 -57.56
N SER A 216 -9.05 21.40 -57.62
CA SER A 216 -10.39 20.77 -57.82
C SER A 216 -10.57 19.52 -56.91
N ASP A 217 -11.74 19.10 -56.42
CA ASP A 217 -13.05 18.74 -57.02
C ASP A 217 -13.13 17.38 -57.74
N ASP A 218 -14.18 16.62 -57.35
CA ASP A 218 -15.04 15.62 -58.03
C ASP A 218 -15.18 14.30 -57.21
N SER A 219 -16.31 13.70 -56.78
CA SER A 219 -17.79 13.90 -56.80
C SER A 219 -18.48 12.62 -57.31
N SER A 220 -19.42 12.05 -56.54
CA SER A 220 -20.70 11.51 -57.03
C SER A 220 -21.58 10.93 -55.89
N ASP A 221 -22.85 11.34 -55.84
CA ASP A 221 -23.94 10.82 -55.00
C ASP A 221 -24.50 9.48 -55.56
N VAL A 222 -25.54 8.77 -55.08
CA VAL A 222 -26.73 8.98 -54.18
C VAL A 222 -27.06 7.58 -53.55
N GLU A 223 -27.98 7.30 -52.61
CA GLU A 223 -29.31 7.85 -52.29
C GLU A 223 -29.73 7.54 -50.82
N ALA A 224 -30.88 8.03 -50.35
CA ALA A 224 -31.20 8.20 -48.92
C ALA A 224 -32.29 7.28 -48.33
N LYS A 225 -32.33 7.18 -46.99
CA LYS A 225 -33.57 7.44 -46.19
C LYS A 225 -33.41 7.48 -44.66
N SER A 226 -33.74 8.66 -44.10
CA SER A 226 -34.33 8.94 -42.78
C SER A 226 -33.86 8.22 -41.50
N ARG A 227 -33.35 9.00 -40.53
CA ARG A 227 -33.86 9.02 -39.15
C ARG A 227 -33.51 10.33 -38.44
N VAL A 228 -34.43 10.81 -37.60
CA VAL A 228 -34.40 12.15 -36.97
C VAL A 228 -33.40 12.16 -35.80
N PRO A 229 -32.50 13.16 -35.68
CA PRO A 229 -31.65 13.30 -34.51
C PRO A 229 -32.43 13.93 -33.34
N PHE A 230 -32.85 13.09 -32.39
CA PHE A 230 -33.27 13.59 -31.07
C PHE A 230 -32.08 14.27 -30.39
N ARG A 231 -32.25 15.55 -29.99
CA ARG A 231 -31.27 16.27 -29.19
C ARG A 231 -31.23 15.69 -27.77
N THR A 232 -30.25 14.84 -27.47
CA THR A 232 -29.82 14.64 -26.08
C THR A 232 -29.03 15.86 -25.61
N PRO A 233 -29.24 16.38 -24.38
CA PRO A 233 -28.60 17.62 -23.94
C PRO A 233 -27.08 17.46 -23.83
N MET A 234 -26.33 18.49 -24.23
CA MET A 234 -24.91 18.60 -23.86
C MET A 234 -24.82 18.64 -22.34
N LYS A 235 -24.39 17.54 -21.74
CA LYS A 235 -24.17 17.46 -20.29
C LYS A 235 -22.93 18.28 -19.97
N VAL A 236 -23.15 19.51 -19.51
CA VAL A 236 -22.10 20.40 -18.98
C VAL A 236 -21.23 19.60 -18.01
N PRO A 237 -19.88 19.71 -18.04
CA PRO A 237 -19.03 19.05 -17.07
C PRO A 237 -19.50 19.41 -15.66
N PRO A 238 -19.67 18.43 -14.75
CA PRO A 238 -20.10 18.74 -13.39
C PRO A 238 -19.06 19.66 -12.76
N ARG A 239 -19.48 20.86 -12.36
CA ARG A 239 -18.64 21.74 -11.54
C ARG A 239 -18.33 20.99 -10.26
N LEU A 240 -17.06 20.67 -10.03
CA LEU A 240 -16.61 20.02 -8.80
C LEU A 240 -17.05 20.86 -7.60
N PRO A 241 -17.58 20.26 -6.52
CA PRO A 241 -17.86 20.97 -5.28
C PRO A 241 -16.60 21.64 -4.73
N GLU A 242 -16.75 22.81 -4.10
CA GLU A 242 -15.65 23.48 -3.39
C GLU A 242 -15.04 22.52 -2.35
N GLY A 243 -13.71 22.34 -2.39
CA GLY A 243 -12.99 21.40 -1.50
C GLY A 243 -12.66 20.03 -2.10
N VAL A 244 -12.92 19.78 -3.39
CA VAL A 244 -12.45 18.56 -4.09
C VAL A 244 -11.21 18.85 -4.95
N LEU A 245 -10.09 18.21 -4.60
CA LEU A 245 -8.83 18.24 -5.35
C LEU A 245 -8.74 17.05 -6.31
N THR A 246 -8.29 17.31 -7.53
CA THR A 246 -8.10 16.26 -8.55
C THR A 246 -6.61 15.95 -8.72
N TYR A 247 -6.24 14.68 -8.66
CA TYR A 247 -4.85 14.23 -8.85
C TYR A 247 -4.75 13.23 -10.00
N GLY A 248 -3.67 13.34 -10.79
CA GLY A 248 -3.48 12.57 -12.03
C GLY A 248 -4.15 13.26 -13.24
N PRO A 249 -4.49 12.52 -14.31
CA PRO A 249 -4.31 11.09 -14.47
C PRO A 249 -2.84 10.71 -14.78
N TRP A 250 -2.34 9.68 -14.11
CA TRP A 250 -1.03 9.07 -14.40
C TRP A 250 -1.23 7.88 -15.35
N GLY A 251 -0.29 7.63 -16.25
CA GLY A 251 -0.38 6.56 -17.26
C GLY A 251 -0.09 7.04 -18.68
N GLY A 252 -0.64 6.35 -19.68
CA GLY A 252 -0.51 6.70 -21.09
C GLY A 252 -1.50 7.74 -21.59
N GLN A 253 -1.27 8.21 -22.82
CA GLN A 253 -2.17 9.10 -23.55
C GLN A 253 -3.15 8.36 -24.47
N GLY A 254 -3.15 7.02 -24.45
CA GLY A 254 -4.11 6.19 -25.16
C GLY A 254 -5.53 6.26 -24.58
N GLY A 255 -6.43 5.48 -25.15
CA GLY A 255 -7.81 5.31 -24.64
C GLY A 255 -8.71 6.56 -24.71
N THR A 256 -10.00 6.33 -24.46
CA THR A 256 -11.01 7.38 -24.27
C THR A 256 -10.99 7.87 -22.83
N LYS A 257 -11.21 9.18 -22.62
CA LYS A 257 -11.26 9.76 -21.26
C LYS A 257 -12.56 9.34 -20.54
N PHE A 258 -12.45 9.00 -19.26
CA PHE A 258 -13.59 8.76 -18.39
C PHE A 258 -13.47 9.56 -17.08
N ASP A 259 -14.60 9.82 -16.45
CA ASP A 259 -14.73 10.42 -15.13
C ASP A 259 -16.06 9.93 -14.53
N ASP A 260 -16.00 9.18 -13.43
CA ASP A 260 -17.21 8.73 -12.70
C ASP A 260 -17.86 9.90 -11.92
N GLY A 261 -17.11 10.98 -11.66
CA GLY A 261 -17.51 12.11 -10.81
C GLY A 261 -17.23 11.87 -9.32
N THR A 262 -17.85 12.69 -8.47
CA THR A 262 -17.61 12.72 -7.01
C THR A 262 -18.77 12.14 -6.20
N TYR A 263 -18.44 11.30 -5.21
CA TYR A 263 -19.37 10.55 -4.37
C TYR A 263 -19.10 10.77 -2.87
N THR A 264 -19.96 10.27 -1.97
CA THR A 264 -19.71 10.40 -0.52
C THR A 264 -18.57 9.48 -0.06
N GLY A 265 -18.29 8.39 -0.78
CA GLY A 265 -17.12 7.54 -0.56
C GLY A 265 -17.07 6.32 -1.48
N ILE A 266 -16.22 5.35 -1.16
CA ILE A 266 -16.04 4.10 -1.91
C ILE A 266 -16.25 2.92 -0.97
N ARG A 267 -17.07 1.95 -1.39
CA ARG A 267 -17.38 0.73 -0.63
C ARG A 267 -16.64 -0.51 -1.15
N GLN A 268 -16.46 -0.60 -2.46
CA GLN A 268 -15.82 -1.74 -3.10
C GLN A 268 -15.11 -1.32 -4.38
N ILE A 269 -13.97 -1.95 -4.67
CA ILE A 269 -13.29 -1.88 -5.96
C ILE A 269 -13.19 -3.31 -6.51
N VAL A 270 -13.56 -3.48 -7.78
CA VAL A 270 -13.37 -4.72 -8.54
C VAL A 270 -12.34 -4.43 -9.62
N LEU A 271 -11.20 -5.08 -9.53
CA LEU A 271 -10.05 -4.85 -10.41
C LEU A 271 -9.76 -6.15 -11.18
N SER A 272 -9.60 -6.07 -12.49
CA SER A 272 -9.25 -7.21 -13.33
C SER A 272 -7.86 -7.03 -13.94
N ARG A 273 -7.01 -8.05 -13.83
CA ARG A 273 -5.61 -8.03 -14.23
C ARG A 273 -5.20 -9.21 -15.13
N ASN A 274 -4.16 -8.95 -15.91
CA ASN A 274 -3.37 -9.93 -16.65
C ASN A 274 -1.88 -9.53 -16.48
N VAL A 275 -1.17 -9.21 -17.56
CA VAL A 275 0.20 -8.61 -17.57
C VAL A 275 0.19 -7.14 -17.10
N GLY A 276 -0.99 -6.52 -17.04
CA GLY A 276 -1.26 -5.21 -16.45
C GLY A 276 -2.71 -5.12 -15.98
N ILE A 277 -3.14 -3.92 -15.60
CA ILE A 277 -4.54 -3.66 -15.21
C ILE A 277 -5.41 -3.60 -16.47
N VAL A 278 -6.30 -4.57 -16.60
CA VAL A 278 -7.20 -4.68 -17.77
C VAL A 278 -8.44 -3.83 -17.56
N SER A 279 -9.05 -3.91 -16.37
CA SER A 279 -10.21 -3.08 -16.04
C SER A 279 -10.36 -2.78 -14.55
N LEU A 280 -11.07 -1.70 -14.26
CA LEU A 280 -11.41 -1.20 -12.94
C LEU A 280 -12.92 -0.90 -12.90
N LYS A 281 -13.63 -1.38 -11.88
CA LYS A 281 -15.03 -1.01 -11.61
C LYS A 281 -15.20 -0.68 -10.14
N VAL A 282 -15.80 0.45 -9.82
CA VAL A 282 -15.91 0.96 -8.45
C VAL A 282 -17.36 0.97 -8.01
N CYS A 283 -17.61 0.57 -6.76
CA CYS A 283 -18.88 0.74 -6.07
C CYS A 283 -18.73 1.89 -5.09
N TYR A 284 -19.40 2.99 -5.40
CA TYR A 284 -19.40 4.21 -4.61
C TYR A 284 -20.50 4.16 -3.55
N ASP A 285 -20.29 4.93 -2.49
CA ASP A 285 -21.34 5.35 -1.58
C ASP A 285 -21.91 6.67 -2.09
N ARG A 286 -23.23 6.77 -2.23
CA ARG A 286 -23.95 8.05 -2.39
C ARG A 286 -25.00 8.12 -1.30
N GLU A 287 -24.76 8.96 -0.30
CA GLU A 287 -25.71 9.24 0.79
C GLU A 287 -26.18 7.95 1.52
N GLY A 288 -25.27 6.99 1.70
CA GLY A 288 -25.56 5.70 2.33
C GLY A 288 -26.10 4.60 1.39
N GLN A 289 -26.37 4.91 0.11
CA GLN A 289 -26.72 3.92 -0.91
C GLN A 289 -25.49 3.48 -1.70
N ALA A 290 -25.42 2.19 -2.05
CA ALA A 290 -24.34 1.63 -2.86
C ALA A 290 -24.66 1.77 -4.36
N VAL A 291 -23.83 2.53 -5.08
CA VAL A 291 -24.00 2.82 -6.52
C VAL A 291 -22.78 2.33 -7.28
N TRP A 292 -22.99 1.47 -8.27
CA TRP A 292 -21.91 1.03 -9.16
C TRP A 292 -21.61 2.08 -10.22
N GLY A 293 -20.35 2.52 -10.27
CA GLY A 293 -19.78 3.25 -11.40
C GLY A 293 -19.63 2.39 -12.64
N SER A 294 -19.14 3.00 -13.71
CA SER A 294 -18.92 2.30 -14.97
C SER A 294 -17.77 1.29 -14.83
N LYS A 295 -17.78 0.23 -15.66
CA LYS A 295 -16.62 -0.66 -15.77
C LYS A 295 -15.66 -0.03 -16.76
N HIS A 296 -14.50 0.40 -16.28
CA HIS A 296 -13.50 1.04 -17.11
C HIS A 296 -12.42 0.08 -17.61
N GLY A 297 -12.09 0.16 -18.89
CA GLY A 297 -11.11 -0.71 -19.57
C GLY A 297 -11.68 -2.04 -20.09
N GLY A 298 -10.79 -2.91 -20.57
CA GLY A 298 -11.12 -4.06 -21.41
C GLY A 298 -11.76 -5.28 -20.73
N THR A 299 -12.08 -6.28 -21.55
CA THR A 299 -12.77 -7.52 -21.13
C THR A 299 -11.82 -8.73 -20.95
N GLY A 300 -10.57 -8.64 -21.43
CA GLY A 300 -9.59 -9.76 -21.43
C GLY A 300 -8.80 -9.99 -20.14
N GLY A 301 -9.40 -9.79 -18.97
CA GLY A 301 -8.73 -10.00 -17.67
C GLY A 301 -8.91 -11.42 -17.14
N PHE A 302 -7.82 -12.11 -16.84
CA PHE A 302 -7.84 -13.51 -16.40
C PHE A 302 -7.97 -13.69 -14.88
N LYS A 303 -7.58 -12.67 -14.08
CA LYS A 303 -7.75 -12.67 -12.62
C LYS A 303 -8.51 -11.43 -12.21
N THR A 304 -9.58 -11.60 -11.43
CA THR A 304 -10.40 -10.50 -10.92
C THR A 304 -10.39 -10.49 -9.41
N GLU A 305 -9.87 -9.40 -8.85
CA GLU A 305 -9.71 -9.14 -7.43
C GLU A 305 -10.90 -8.29 -6.95
N LYS A 306 -11.45 -8.61 -5.77
CA LYS A 306 -12.53 -7.85 -5.14
C LYS A 306 -12.04 -7.27 -3.82
N ILE A 307 -11.89 -5.95 -3.79
CA ILE A 307 -11.42 -5.18 -2.65
C ILE A 307 -12.66 -4.61 -1.97
N MET A 308 -13.01 -5.12 -0.79
CA MET A 308 -14.09 -4.59 0.04
C MET A 308 -13.48 -3.62 1.05
N PHE A 309 -14.06 -2.43 1.18
CA PHE A 309 -13.74 -1.51 2.27
C PHE A 309 -14.85 -1.57 3.32
N ASP A 310 -14.46 -1.60 4.59
CA ASP A 310 -15.37 -1.58 5.74
C ASP A 310 -15.98 -0.17 5.98
N TYR A 311 -16.68 0.34 4.97
CA TYR A 311 -17.24 1.69 4.93
C TYR A 311 -18.37 1.86 5.96
N PRO A 312 -18.40 2.97 6.75
CA PRO A 312 -17.59 4.18 6.64
C PRO A 312 -16.29 4.17 7.47
N SER A 313 -16.00 3.09 8.20
CA SER A 313 -14.85 3.02 9.12
C SER A 313 -13.51 2.84 8.41
N GLU A 314 -13.52 2.23 7.23
CA GLU A 314 -12.40 2.20 6.29
C GLU A 314 -12.66 3.17 5.14
N ILE A 315 -11.73 4.11 4.93
CA ILE A 315 -11.77 5.09 3.85
C ILE A 315 -10.49 5.00 3.03
N LEU A 316 -10.64 5.10 1.70
CA LEU A 316 -9.51 5.18 0.78
C LEU A 316 -8.86 6.58 0.89
N THR A 317 -7.55 6.62 1.14
CA THR A 317 -6.80 7.87 1.41
C THR A 317 -5.86 8.24 0.28
N HIS A 318 -5.17 7.25 -0.30
CA HIS A 318 -4.30 7.43 -1.45
C HIS A 318 -4.22 6.16 -2.28
N ILE A 319 -3.84 6.33 -3.54
CA ILE A 319 -3.45 5.24 -4.44
C ILE A 319 -1.99 5.39 -4.84
N THR A 320 -1.35 4.27 -5.08
CA THR A 320 -0.07 4.21 -5.79
C THR A 320 -0.17 3.17 -6.90
N GLY A 321 0.79 3.18 -7.82
CA GLY A 321 0.86 2.18 -8.88
C GLY A 321 2.07 2.40 -9.75
N THR A 322 2.22 1.57 -10.78
CA THR A 322 3.20 1.76 -11.85
C THR A 322 2.52 1.74 -13.20
N PHE A 323 3.09 2.44 -14.18
CA PHE A 323 2.67 2.37 -15.58
C PHE A 323 3.86 2.14 -16.50
N ALA A 324 3.68 1.32 -17.54
CA ALA A 324 4.70 1.05 -18.54
C ALA A 324 4.08 0.44 -19.81
N PRO A 325 4.83 0.30 -20.91
CA PRO A 325 4.41 -0.50 -22.06
C PRO A 325 4.28 -1.98 -21.69
N LEU A 326 3.30 -2.67 -22.26
CA LEU A 326 3.19 -4.15 -22.18
C LEU A 326 4.07 -4.87 -23.22
N MET A 327 4.63 -4.14 -24.17
CA MET A 327 5.50 -4.66 -25.24
C MET A 327 6.52 -3.59 -25.66
N TYR A 328 7.59 -4.00 -26.33
CA TYR A 328 8.77 -3.17 -26.63
C TYR A 328 8.46 -1.83 -27.33
N MET A 329 7.35 -1.74 -28.08
CA MET A 329 6.85 -0.54 -28.77
C MET A 329 5.34 -0.32 -28.52
N GLY A 330 4.87 -0.54 -27.28
CA GLY A 330 3.45 -0.40 -26.91
C GLY A 330 3.10 0.93 -26.23
N PRO A 331 1.80 1.31 -26.18
CA PRO A 331 1.35 2.42 -25.36
C PRO A 331 1.59 2.13 -23.86
N ASN A 332 1.86 3.18 -23.09
CA ASN A 332 1.91 3.09 -21.62
C ASN A 332 0.52 2.77 -21.06
N VAL A 333 0.42 1.75 -20.21
CA VAL A 333 -0.79 1.40 -19.48
C VAL A 333 -0.48 1.19 -18.01
N ILE A 334 -1.49 1.24 -17.14
CA ILE A 334 -1.33 0.93 -15.72
C ILE A 334 -0.97 -0.55 -15.57
N ARG A 335 0.22 -0.84 -15.02
CA ARG A 335 0.70 -2.20 -14.79
C ARG A 335 0.45 -2.69 -13.38
N SER A 336 0.53 -1.80 -12.38
CA SER A 336 0.16 -2.12 -11.01
C SER A 336 -0.69 -1.03 -10.37
N LEU A 337 -1.56 -1.45 -9.44
CA LEU A 337 -2.29 -0.56 -8.53
C LEU A 337 -2.25 -1.04 -7.10
N THR A 338 -2.12 -0.11 -6.18
CA THR A 338 -2.24 -0.29 -4.73
C THR A 338 -3.17 0.77 -4.18
N PHE A 339 -4.08 0.35 -3.29
CA PHE A 339 -5.04 1.19 -2.60
C PHE A 339 -4.67 1.27 -1.11
N TYR A 340 -4.49 2.47 -0.57
CA TYR A 340 -4.12 2.68 0.83
C TYR A 340 -5.27 3.32 1.60
N THR A 341 -5.69 2.67 2.67
CA THR A 341 -6.78 3.11 3.53
C THR A 341 -6.25 3.59 4.88
N ASN A 342 -7.13 4.18 5.69
CA ASN A 342 -6.83 4.46 7.10
C ASN A 342 -6.64 3.18 7.96
N LYS A 343 -7.01 1.99 7.45
CA LYS A 343 -6.81 0.70 8.14
C LYS A 343 -5.61 -0.11 7.61
N GLY A 344 -5.16 0.10 6.37
CA GLY A 344 -4.07 -0.69 5.80
C GLY A 344 -3.74 -0.41 4.32
N LYS A 345 -3.16 -1.41 3.66
CA LYS A 345 -2.77 -1.41 2.24
C LYS A 345 -3.40 -2.61 1.55
N HIS A 346 -4.02 -2.39 0.39
CA HIS A 346 -4.57 -3.41 -0.50
C HIS A 346 -3.80 -3.39 -1.82
N GLY A 347 -3.10 -4.49 -2.14
CA GLY A 347 -2.20 -4.59 -3.29
C GLY A 347 -0.72 -4.72 -2.91
N PRO A 348 0.20 -4.75 -3.89
CA PRO A 348 0.01 -4.36 -5.29
C PRO A 348 -0.74 -5.42 -6.11
N TYR A 349 -1.63 -4.93 -6.97
CA TYR A 349 -2.33 -5.72 -7.97
C TYR A 349 -1.69 -5.49 -9.33
N GLY A 350 -1.06 -6.52 -9.88
CA GLY A 350 -0.31 -6.45 -11.15
C GLY A 350 1.19 -6.34 -10.93
N ASP A 351 1.93 -5.94 -11.96
CA ASP A 351 3.40 -5.96 -11.96
C ASP A 351 3.97 -4.56 -11.67
N GLU A 352 4.76 -4.42 -10.59
CA GLU A 352 5.42 -3.16 -10.20
C GLU A 352 6.66 -2.85 -11.09
N GLN A 353 6.48 -2.89 -12.41
CA GLN A 353 7.49 -2.51 -13.40
C GLN A 353 7.18 -1.14 -14.02
N GLY A 354 8.22 -0.33 -14.23
CA GLY A 354 8.14 1.03 -14.79
C GLY A 354 8.02 2.13 -13.72
N PRO A 355 7.90 3.41 -14.14
CA PRO A 355 7.70 4.54 -13.25
C PRO A 355 6.51 4.34 -12.31
N SER A 356 6.72 4.62 -11.03
CA SER A 356 5.66 4.63 -10.02
C SER A 356 5.02 6.01 -9.85
N PHE A 357 3.77 6.03 -9.42
CA PHE A 357 3.02 7.24 -9.07
C PHE A 357 2.35 7.09 -7.70
N THR A 358 2.09 8.23 -7.06
CA THR A 358 1.34 8.35 -5.80
C THR A 358 0.63 9.70 -5.78
N ASN A 359 -0.58 9.80 -5.22
CA ASN A 359 -1.11 11.10 -4.83
C ASN A 359 -0.49 11.57 -3.50
N LYS A 360 -0.69 12.84 -3.15
CA LYS A 360 -0.24 13.40 -1.86
C LYS A 360 -0.90 12.63 -0.70
N MET A 361 -0.11 12.16 0.25
CA MET A 361 -0.61 11.59 1.50
C MET A 361 -1.04 12.71 2.46
N ASN A 362 -2.08 12.45 3.26
CA ASN A 362 -2.56 13.22 4.43
C ASN A 362 -3.67 14.28 4.22
N GLU A 363 -4.16 14.54 3.00
CA GLU A 363 -5.12 15.62 2.72
C GLU A 363 -6.43 15.11 2.08
N GLY A 364 -7.16 14.25 2.79
CA GLY A 364 -8.56 13.93 2.48
C GLY A 364 -8.90 12.47 2.17
N LYS A 365 -10.13 12.28 1.67
CA LYS A 365 -10.75 11.00 1.34
C LYS A 365 -10.93 10.91 -0.18
N ILE A 366 -10.56 9.79 -0.79
CA ILE A 366 -10.84 9.56 -2.22
C ILE A 366 -12.35 9.35 -2.40
N VAL A 367 -12.94 10.13 -3.29
CA VAL A 367 -14.38 10.24 -3.55
C VAL A 367 -14.78 9.92 -5.00
N GLY A 368 -13.82 9.71 -5.89
CA GLY A 368 -14.08 9.45 -7.31
C GLY A 368 -12.83 9.02 -8.06
N PHE A 369 -13.03 8.34 -9.21
CA PHE A 369 -11.97 7.99 -10.15
C PHE A 369 -12.25 8.62 -11.52
N LEU A 370 -11.16 9.00 -12.18
CA LEU A 370 -11.12 9.45 -13.57
C LEU A 370 -9.97 8.76 -14.28
N GLY A 371 -9.86 8.91 -15.60
CA GLY A 371 -8.72 8.36 -16.31
C GLY A 371 -8.89 8.28 -17.81
N ARG A 372 -8.19 7.32 -18.40
CA ARG A 372 -8.31 6.91 -19.80
C ARG A 372 -8.44 5.39 -19.87
N GLU A 373 -9.33 4.93 -20.73
CA GLU A 373 -9.67 3.51 -20.89
C GLU A 373 -9.57 3.05 -22.34
N GLY A 374 -9.12 1.82 -22.54
CA GLY A 374 -9.05 1.16 -23.83
C GLY A 374 -9.13 -0.36 -23.65
N LEU A 375 -8.28 -1.10 -24.37
CA LEU A 375 -8.12 -2.55 -24.15
C LEU A 375 -7.58 -2.88 -22.75
N PHE A 376 -6.90 -1.91 -22.13
CA PHE A 376 -6.42 -1.93 -20.75
C PHE A 376 -6.83 -0.62 -20.06
N LEU A 377 -6.45 -0.45 -18.80
CA LEU A 377 -6.52 0.86 -18.15
C LEU A 377 -5.30 1.69 -18.58
N ASP A 378 -5.45 2.59 -19.55
CA ASP A 378 -4.37 3.43 -20.07
C ASP A 378 -3.84 4.41 -19.02
N ALA A 379 -4.74 5.11 -18.34
CA ALA A 379 -4.40 6.07 -17.29
C ALA A 379 -5.46 6.14 -16.19
N VAL A 380 -5.06 6.54 -14.99
CA VAL A 380 -5.93 6.66 -13.81
C VAL A 380 -5.60 7.91 -13.01
N GLY A 381 -6.63 8.56 -12.50
CA GLY A 381 -6.58 9.69 -11.57
C GLY A 381 -7.68 9.56 -10.53
N VAL A 382 -7.63 10.41 -9.51
CA VAL A 382 -8.56 10.37 -8.37
C VAL A 382 -9.03 11.77 -7.97
N HIS A 383 -10.30 11.85 -7.59
CA HIS A 383 -10.86 12.99 -6.88
C HIS A 383 -10.74 12.76 -5.37
N VAL A 384 -10.20 13.73 -4.65
CA VAL A 384 -9.95 13.71 -3.21
C VAL A 384 -10.72 14.86 -2.57
N MET A 385 -11.60 14.57 -1.62
CA MET A 385 -12.31 15.57 -0.84
C MET A 385 -11.52 15.87 0.44
N GLU A 386 -11.13 17.13 0.63
CA GLU A 386 -10.33 17.54 1.79
C GLU A 386 -11.19 17.55 3.07
N GLY A 387 -10.70 16.93 4.14
CA GLY A 387 -11.45 16.83 5.39
C GLY A 387 -10.61 16.35 6.57
N LYS A 388 -10.70 17.07 7.70
CA LYS A 388 -10.08 16.66 8.97
C LYS A 388 -10.75 15.39 9.49
N VAL A 389 -10.08 14.25 9.34
CA VAL A 389 -10.50 12.99 9.98
C VAL A 389 -10.30 13.11 11.49
N PRO A 390 -11.36 13.03 12.32
CA PRO A 390 -11.19 13.00 13.78
C PRO A 390 -10.58 11.66 14.19
N PRO A 391 -9.69 11.61 15.22
CA PRO A 391 -9.22 10.35 15.76
C PRO A 391 -10.40 9.56 16.36
N PRO A 392 -10.40 8.21 16.26
CA PRO A 392 -11.45 7.38 16.83
C PRO A 392 -11.46 7.53 18.36
N LYS A 393 -12.64 7.81 18.93
CA LYS A 393 -12.84 7.74 20.38
C LYS A 393 -12.83 6.26 20.82
N PRO A 394 -12.09 5.86 21.85
CA PRO A 394 -12.25 4.53 22.44
C PRO A 394 -13.63 4.44 23.11
N SER A 395 -14.45 3.50 22.65
CA SER A 395 -15.68 3.11 23.33
C SER A 395 -15.32 2.24 24.54
N TYR A 396 -15.32 2.83 25.74
CA TYR A 396 -15.20 2.10 26.98
C TYR A 396 -16.49 1.30 27.24
N SER A 397 -16.36 -0.02 27.35
CA SER A 397 -17.38 -0.89 27.96
C SER A 397 -16.75 -1.55 29.19
N GLN A 398 -17.30 -1.28 30.36
CA GLN A 398 -16.75 -1.71 31.65
C GLN A 398 -16.98 -3.20 31.89
N ALA A 399 -15.93 -3.93 32.28
CA ALA A 399 -16.06 -5.20 32.97
C ALA A 399 -14.84 -5.46 33.89
N ILE A 400 -15.03 -5.16 35.18
CA ILE A 400 -14.38 -5.77 36.35
C ILE A 400 -12.84 -5.80 36.35
N ILE A 401 -12.26 -4.88 37.13
CA ILE A 401 -10.88 -4.94 37.62
C ILE A 401 -10.74 -6.14 38.57
N GLN A 402 -9.74 -6.99 38.35
CA GLN A 402 -9.14 -7.79 39.43
C GLN A 402 -7.71 -7.31 39.68
N SER A 403 -7.40 -7.11 40.96
CA SER A 403 -6.16 -6.53 41.45
C SER A 403 -5.00 -7.52 41.42
N GLU A 404 -3.85 -7.08 40.92
CA GLU A 404 -2.57 -7.76 41.21
C GLU A 404 -2.24 -7.70 42.71
N ARG A 405 -1.57 -8.75 43.20
CA ARG A 405 -0.68 -8.69 44.37
C ARG A 405 0.67 -9.29 43.97
N PRO A 406 1.81 -8.71 44.40
CA PRO A 406 3.15 -9.15 44.01
C PRO A 406 3.74 -10.20 44.99
N ILE A 407 5.05 -10.49 44.85
CA ILE A 407 5.93 -11.45 45.57
C ILE A 407 6.27 -12.67 44.67
N ALA A 408 7.52 -13.06 44.44
CA ALA A 408 8.82 -12.41 44.70
C ALA A 408 9.92 -13.01 43.80
N GLU A 409 11.11 -12.38 43.82
CA GLU A 409 12.37 -12.93 43.32
C GLU A 409 12.75 -14.26 44.01
N ILE A 410 13.49 -15.14 43.32
CA ILE A 410 14.54 -15.99 43.89
C ILE A 410 15.48 -16.51 42.78
N ASP A 411 16.76 -16.22 42.98
CA ASP A 411 18.03 -16.80 42.50
C ASP A 411 18.40 -17.12 41.03
N ASN A 412 19.71 -17.02 40.82
CA ASN A 412 20.44 -17.13 39.56
C ASN A 412 21.36 -18.36 39.49
N SER A 413 21.60 -18.83 38.26
CA SER A 413 22.90 -19.37 37.76
C SER A 413 23.32 -20.83 38.14
N PRO A 414 24.44 -21.38 37.61
CA PRO A 414 24.60 -21.75 36.17
C PRO A 414 25.39 -23.08 35.93
N TRP A 415 25.38 -23.68 34.72
CA TRP A 415 26.63 -24.22 34.10
C TRP A 415 26.58 -24.62 32.60
N SER A 416 27.74 -24.42 31.94
CA SER A 416 28.35 -25.14 30.80
C SER A 416 27.80 -25.18 29.37
N ASN A 417 28.65 -24.67 28.47
CA ASN A 417 28.75 -24.93 27.03
C ASN A 417 29.53 -26.22 26.69
N LYS A 418 29.38 -26.75 25.45
CA LYS A 418 30.52 -27.01 24.54
C LYS A 418 30.14 -27.48 23.11
N LEU A 419 30.65 -26.74 22.09
CA LEU A 419 31.24 -27.20 20.79
C LEU A 419 30.35 -27.98 19.76
N VAL A 420 30.51 -27.92 18.42
CA VAL A 420 31.56 -27.41 17.47
C VAL A 420 30.89 -26.78 16.19
N LEU A 421 31.61 -25.91 15.44
CA LEU A 421 31.24 -25.39 14.10
C LEU A 421 31.70 -26.25 12.90
N ALA A 422 30.91 -26.28 11.80
CA ALA A 422 31.33 -26.14 10.37
C ALA A 422 30.17 -26.52 9.40
N ARG A 423 29.95 -25.98 8.17
CA ARG A 423 30.39 -24.75 7.45
C ARG A 423 29.63 -24.66 6.09
N ARG A 424 28.98 -23.51 5.73
CA ARG A 424 28.44 -23.06 4.39
C ARG A 424 27.63 -24.08 3.53
N GLY A 425 26.43 -23.81 2.99
CA GLY A 425 25.82 -22.57 2.45
C GLY A 425 25.90 -22.53 0.91
N PRO A 426 25.19 -21.65 0.16
CA PRO A 426 24.02 -20.80 0.47
C PRO A 426 22.71 -21.56 0.08
N VAL A 427 21.52 -21.04 -0.27
CA VAL A 427 20.93 -19.71 -0.55
C VAL A 427 19.52 -19.65 0.07
N GLU A 428 19.00 -18.47 0.42
CA GLU A 428 17.64 -18.33 0.98
C GLU A 428 16.94 -17.06 0.46
N GLU A 429 15.64 -17.17 0.14
CA GLU A 429 14.81 -16.16 -0.52
C GLU A 429 14.01 -15.35 0.51
N VAL A 430 14.16 -14.02 0.51
CA VAL A 430 13.63 -13.15 1.58
C VAL A 430 12.13 -12.87 1.38
N ALA A 431 11.28 -13.67 2.04
CA ALA A 431 9.86 -13.38 2.16
C ALA A 431 9.61 -12.20 3.13
N CYS A 432 8.84 -11.20 2.69
CA CYS A 432 8.49 -10.05 3.54
C CYS A 432 7.63 -10.48 4.74
N GLY A 433 8.09 -10.14 5.95
CA GLY A 433 7.36 -10.38 7.18
C GLY A 433 6.04 -9.60 7.24
N VAL A 434 4.92 -10.29 6.99
CA VAL A 434 3.72 -10.03 7.77
C VAL A 434 4.06 -10.39 9.22
N VAL A 435 3.70 -9.54 10.18
CA VAL A 435 3.73 -9.92 11.60
C VAL A 435 2.60 -10.93 11.81
N LYS A 436 2.88 -12.19 11.48
CA LYS A 436 2.13 -13.33 12.00
C LYS A 436 2.50 -13.44 13.48
N GLU A 437 1.50 -13.36 14.35
CA GLU A 437 1.66 -13.88 15.71
C GLU A 437 2.14 -15.34 15.61
N PRO A 438 3.13 -15.77 16.41
CA PRO A 438 3.69 -17.11 16.33
C PRO A 438 2.59 -18.13 16.68
N SER A 439 1.99 -18.70 15.65
CA SER A 439 0.92 -19.68 15.79
C SER A 439 1.53 -21.00 16.30
N PRO A 440 1.00 -21.59 17.39
CA PRO A 440 1.53 -22.85 17.91
C PRO A 440 1.50 -23.92 16.82
N CYS A 441 2.59 -24.68 16.65
CA CYS A 441 2.70 -25.70 15.63
C CYS A 441 1.58 -26.74 15.76
N GLY A 442 0.61 -26.69 14.84
CA GLY A 442 -0.47 -27.67 14.74
C GLY A 442 0.02 -29.03 14.24
N PRO A 443 -0.76 -30.11 14.43
CA PRO A 443 -0.39 -31.43 13.94
C PRO A 443 -0.39 -31.50 12.41
N GLY A 444 0.65 -32.13 11.85
CA GLY A 444 0.94 -32.21 10.42
C GLY A 444 2.20 -31.39 10.04
N PRO A 445 2.44 -31.14 8.74
CA PRO A 445 1.65 -31.60 7.61
C PRO A 445 1.93 -33.08 7.26
N TRP A 446 0.88 -33.83 6.93
CA TRP A 446 0.99 -35.18 6.35
C TRP A 446 0.91 -35.09 4.83
N GLY A 447 1.66 -35.94 4.12
CA GLY A 447 1.76 -35.90 2.65
C GLY A 447 3.18 -36.17 2.16
N GLY A 448 3.51 -35.61 1.00
CA GLY A 448 4.88 -35.61 0.45
C GLY A 448 5.59 -34.28 0.60
N ASP A 449 6.92 -34.32 0.43
CA ASP A 449 7.81 -33.15 0.54
C ASP A 449 7.77 -32.23 -0.70
N GLY A 450 6.94 -32.54 -1.69
CA GLY A 450 6.76 -31.75 -2.91
C GLY A 450 6.15 -30.36 -2.68
N GLY A 451 6.10 -29.56 -3.75
CA GLY A 451 5.44 -28.26 -3.76
C GLY A 451 6.06 -27.14 -2.90
N ARG A 452 5.40 -25.98 -2.89
CA ARG A 452 5.73 -24.86 -2.01
C ARG A 452 4.91 -24.95 -0.73
N ALA A 453 5.54 -24.65 0.40
CA ALA A 453 4.85 -24.53 1.68
C ALA A 453 3.85 -23.36 1.66
N TRP A 454 2.72 -23.55 2.34
CA TRP A 454 1.68 -22.55 2.54
C TRP A 454 1.09 -22.70 3.94
N ASP A 455 0.58 -21.60 4.49
CA ASP A 455 -0.03 -21.55 5.82
C ASP A 455 -1.00 -20.37 5.87
N ASP A 456 -2.29 -20.65 6.01
CA ASP A 456 -3.33 -19.62 6.12
C ASP A 456 -3.25 -18.89 7.47
N GLY A 457 -2.67 -19.51 8.51
CA GLY A 457 -2.71 -19.04 9.89
C GLY A 457 -4.02 -19.41 10.61
N VAL A 458 -4.31 -18.69 11.70
CA VAL A 458 -5.39 -19.02 12.64
C VAL A 458 -6.58 -18.05 12.50
N TYR A 459 -7.80 -18.61 12.57
CA TYR A 459 -9.08 -17.91 12.38
C TYR A 459 -10.11 -18.26 13.48
N SER A 460 -11.17 -17.46 13.58
CA SER A 460 -12.23 -17.64 14.58
C SER A 460 -13.04 -18.93 14.35
N GLY A 461 -13.16 -19.35 13.09
CA GLY A 461 -13.72 -20.65 12.68
C GLY A 461 -13.69 -20.85 11.16
N ILE A 462 -14.29 -21.94 10.71
CA ILE A 462 -14.40 -22.32 9.29
C ILE A 462 -15.89 -22.32 8.92
N LYS A 463 -16.23 -21.71 7.77
CA LYS A 463 -17.58 -21.66 7.22
C LYS A 463 -17.78 -22.65 6.08
N GLN A 464 -16.86 -22.68 5.12
CA GLN A 464 -16.95 -23.54 3.93
C GLN A 464 -15.58 -24.05 3.49
N ILE A 465 -15.54 -25.23 2.87
CA ILE A 465 -14.34 -25.83 2.30
C ILE A 465 -14.69 -26.29 0.89
N PHE A 466 -13.94 -25.82 -0.09
CA PHE A 466 -13.99 -26.25 -1.49
C PHE A 466 -12.79 -27.15 -1.77
N ILE A 467 -13.05 -28.33 -2.33
CA ILE A 467 -12.05 -29.36 -2.59
C ILE A 467 -12.18 -29.75 -4.06
N THR A 468 -11.12 -29.54 -4.84
CA THR A 468 -11.08 -29.94 -6.24
C THR A 468 -10.22 -31.19 -6.37
N LYS A 469 -10.78 -32.26 -6.95
CA LYS A 469 -10.09 -33.54 -7.18
C LYS A 469 -10.11 -33.93 -8.64
N SER A 470 -9.13 -34.72 -9.06
CA SER A 470 -9.20 -35.60 -10.23
C SER A 470 -8.91 -37.03 -9.76
N GLU A 471 -7.70 -37.53 -10.04
CA GLU A 471 -7.11 -38.76 -9.49
C GLU A 471 -6.62 -38.53 -8.05
N ALA A 472 -6.03 -37.37 -7.78
CA ALA A 472 -5.66 -36.92 -6.43
C ALA A 472 -6.40 -35.63 -6.06
N ILE A 473 -6.19 -35.13 -4.83
CA ILE A 473 -6.65 -33.79 -4.46
C ILE A 473 -5.78 -32.77 -5.20
N CYS A 474 -6.37 -32.07 -6.17
CA CYS A 474 -5.69 -31.06 -6.97
C CYS A 474 -5.54 -29.74 -6.22
N SER A 475 -6.60 -29.31 -5.53
CA SER A 475 -6.56 -28.10 -4.72
C SER A 475 -7.61 -28.04 -3.62
N ILE A 476 -7.32 -27.25 -2.58
CA ILE A 476 -8.24 -26.89 -1.51
C ILE A 476 -8.35 -25.37 -1.39
N GLN A 477 -9.54 -24.88 -1.03
CA GLN A 477 -9.79 -23.46 -0.74
C GLN A 477 -10.84 -23.34 0.37
N ILE A 478 -10.59 -22.49 1.36
CA ILE A 478 -11.38 -22.41 2.61
C ILE A 478 -11.98 -21.01 2.78
N GLU A 479 -13.25 -20.94 3.20
CA GLU A 479 -13.87 -19.73 3.75
C GLU A 479 -13.77 -19.79 5.27
N TYR A 480 -12.96 -18.92 5.84
CA TYR A 480 -12.81 -18.74 7.28
C TYR A 480 -13.72 -17.63 7.80
N ASP A 481 -14.03 -17.68 9.10
CA ASP A 481 -14.55 -16.54 9.84
C ASP A 481 -13.41 -15.84 10.60
N ARG A 482 -13.30 -14.52 10.42
CA ARG A 482 -12.40 -13.65 11.19
C ARG A 482 -13.25 -12.59 11.90
N ASN A 483 -13.57 -12.84 13.16
CA ASN A 483 -14.37 -11.95 14.02
C ASN A 483 -15.72 -11.56 13.38
N GLY A 484 -16.43 -12.51 12.78
CA GLY A 484 -17.72 -12.33 12.10
C GLY A 484 -17.62 -12.03 10.60
N GLN A 485 -16.45 -11.65 10.08
CA GLN A 485 -16.25 -11.42 8.64
C GLN A 485 -15.80 -12.69 7.92
N SER A 486 -16.42 -13.01 6.79
CA SER A 486 -15.97 -14.10 5.90
C SER A 486 -14.70 -13.71 5.15
N VAL A 487 -13.65 -14.52 5.27
CA VAL A 487 -12.37 -14.36 4.56
C VAL A 487 -12.04 -15.62 3.78
N TRP A 488 -11.72 -15.48 2.50
CA TRP A 488 -11.31 -16.59 1.64
C TRP A 488 -9.80 -16.81 1.70
N SER A 489 -9.39 -18.07 1.83
CA SER A 489 -8.01 -18.49 1.60
C SER A 489 -7.64 -18.32 0.12
N PRO A 490 -6.34 -18.21 -0.20
CA PRO A 490 -5.84 -18.59 -1.52
C PRO A 490 -6.27 -20.02 -1.86
N ARG A 491 -6.38 -20.34 -3.16
CA ARG A 491 -6.52 -21.73 -3.59
C ARG A 491 -5.14 -22.39 -3.52
N HIS A 492 -5.00 -23.41 -2.68
CA HIS A 492 -3.75 -24.15 -2.50
C HIS A 492 -3.77 -25.38 -3.40
N GLY A 493 -2.94 -25.37 -4.45
CA GLY A 493 -2.84 -26.43 -5.46
C GLY A 493 -3.15 -25.98 -6.89
N GLY A 494 -3.21 -26.94 -7.80
CA GLY A 494 -3.33 -26.71 -9.24
C GLY A 494 -4.75 -26.45 -9.75
N HIS A 495 -4.84 -26.12 -11.05
CA HIS A 495 -6.09 -25.86 -11.76
C HIS A 495 -6.65 -27.10 -12.49
N GLY A 496 -5.95 -28.25 -12.46
CA GLY A 496 -6.27 -29.44 -13.24
C GLY A 496 -7.32 -30.40 -12.65
N GLY A 497 -8.05 -29.99 -11.61
CA GLY A 497 -9.06 -30.86 -10.98
C GLY A 497 -10.38 -30.84 -11.75
N THR A 498 -10.98 -32.01 -11.94
CA THR A 498 -12.21 -32.20 -12.74
C THR A 498 -13.49 -32.07 -11.92
N THR A 499 -13.47 -32.46 -10.65
CA THR A 499 -14.65 -32.45 -9.78
C THR A 499 -14.41 -31.54 -8.58
N THR A 500 -15.28 -30.53 -8.39
CA THR A 500 -15.26 -29.66 -7.20
C THR A 500 -16.35 -30.05 -6.22
N HIS A 501 -15.98 -30.41 -5.00
CA HIS A 501 -16.90 -30.64 -3.88
C HIS A 501 -16.93 -29.42 -2.96
N ARG A 502 -18.11 -29.07 -2.46
CA ARG A 502 -18.31 -28.00 -1.48
C ARG A 502 -18.85 -28.57 -0.17
N VAL A 503 -18.03 -28.53 0.87
CA VAL A 503 -18.45 -28.75 2.26
C VAL A 503 -18.87 -27.39 2.82
N LYS A 504 -20.14 -27.26 3.24
CA LYS A 504 -20.64 -26.07 3.94
C LYS A 504 -21.00 -26.49 5.36
N LEU A 505 -20.39 -25.81 6.34
CA LEU A 505 -20.66 -26.01 7.76
C LEU A 505 -21.78 -25.08 8.20
N ASP A 506 -22.61 -25.53 9.13
CA ASP A 506 -23.62 -24.70 9.82
C ASP A 506 -22.97 -23.80 10.89
N TYR A 507 -22.03 -22.94 10.47
CA TYR A 507 -21.32 -22.02 11.35
C TYR A 507 -22.29 -20.99 11.97
N PRO A 508 -22.24 -20.73 13.30
CA PRO A 508 -21.23 -21.15 14.28
C PRO A 508 -21.56 -22.45 15.04
N HIS A 509 -22.68 -23.11 14.76
CA HIS A 509 -23.17 -24.27 15.51
C HIS A 509 -22.51 -25.60 15.10
N GLU A 510 -21.88 -25.63 13.93
CA GLU A 510 -21.05 -26.72 13.46
C GLU A 510 -19.60 -26.28 13.36
N VAL A 511 -18.70 -27.03 14.00
CA VAL A 511 -17.26 -26.79 13.98
C VAL A 511 -16.52 -28.00 13.42
N LEU A 512 -15.45 -27.76 12.67
CA LEU A 512 -14.53 -28.81 12.24
C LEU A 512 -13.68 -29.26 13.46
N ILE A 513 -13.61 -30.56 13.71
CA ILE A 513 -12.93 -31.17 14.86
C ILE A 513 -11.60 -31.79 14.45
N CYS A 514 -11.59 -32.58 13.38
CA CYS A 514 -10.38 -33.20 12.83
C CYS A 514 -10.51 -33.48 11.34
N ILE A 515 -9.37 -33.76 10.70
CA ILE A 515 -9.30 -34.30 9.34
C ILE A 515 -8.64 -35.68 9.36
N SER A 516 -9.03 -36.55 8.44
CA SER A 516 -8.27 -37.74 8.08
C SER A 516 -8.16 -37.86 6.56
N GLY A 517 -7.37 -38.81 6.08
CA GLY A 517 -7.24 -39.08 4.67
C GLY A 517 -6.13 -40.07 4.37
N TYR A 518 -5.80 -40.19 3.10
CA TYR A 518 -4.69 -41.00 2.62
C TYR A 518 -3.78 -40.17 1.72
N TYR A 519 -2.47 -40.41 1.81
CA TYR A 519 -1.49 -39.84 0.90
C TYR A 519 -0.61 -40.93 0.31
N GLY A 520 -0.21 -40.76 -0.95
CA GLY A 520 0.50 -41.80 -1.70
C GLY A 520 0.96 -41.29 -3.06
N SER A 521 1.64 -42.14 -3.81
CA SER A 521 1.98 -41.82 -5.20
C SER A 521 0.72 -41.88 -6.09
N ILE A 522 0.73 -41.13 -7.19
CA ILE A 522 -0.25 -41.27 -8.28
C ILE A 522 0.22 -42.35 -9.28
N ASN A 523 1.53 -42.43 -9.52
CA ASN A 523 2.16 -43.35 -10.48
C ASN A 523 3.06 -44.36 -9.76
N ASP A 524 3.43 -45.45 -10.43
CA ASP A 524 4.37 -46.48 -9.91
C ASP A 524 5.79 -45.93 -9.58
N GLU A 525 6.12 -44.73 -10.02
CA GLU A 525 7.29 -44.00 -9.52
C GLU A 525 7.02 -43.45 -8.10
N GLU A 526 7.52 -44.11 -7.06
CA GLU A 526 7.33 -43.78 -5.63
C GLU A 526 7.77 -42.36 -5.19
N LYS A 527 8.32 -41.55 -6.10
CA LYS A 527 9.03 -40.30 -5.82
C LYS A 527 8.13 -39.12 -5.47
N PHE A 528 6.86 -39.13 -5.88
CA PHE A 528 5.94 -37.99 -5.73
C PHE A 528 4.67 -38.37 -4.96
N LYS A 529 4.74 -38.25 -3.63
CA LYS A 529 3.59 -38.48 -2.74
C LYS A 529 2.72 -37.22 -2.65
N VAL A 530 1.42 -37.39 -2.80
CA VAL A 530 0.42 -36.31 -2.70
C VAL A 530 -0.80 -36.78 -1.89
N ILE A 531 -1.67 -35.87 -1.49
CA ILE A 531 -2.94 -36.20 -0.84
C ILE A 531 -3.88 -36.87 -1.86
N ARG A 532 -4.17 -38.16 -1.63
CA ARG A 532 -5.05 -38.99 -2.47
C ARG A 532 -6.52 -38.90 -2.02
N SER A 533 -6.77 -38.74 -0.72
CA SER A 533 -8.11 -38.47 -0.18
C SER A 533 -8.12 -37.60 1.07
N LEU A 534 -9.27 -36.95 1.31
CA LEU A 534 -9.57 -36.18 2.52
C LEU A 534 -10.99 -36.45 3.04
N THR A 535 -11.09 -36.56 4.36
CA THR A 535 -12.34 -36.67 5.14
C THR A 535 -12.31 -35.64 6.27
N PHE A 536 -13.42 -34.94 6.46
CA PHE A 536 -13.57 -33.85 7.43
C PHE A 536 -14.60 -34.26 8.48
N TYR A 537 -14.21 -34.29 9.76
CA TYR A 537 -15.10 -34.60 10.88
C TYR A 537 -15.51 -33.34 11.60
N THR A 538 -16.81 -33.17 11.82
CA THR A 538 -17.40 -32.00 12.46
C THR A 538 -18.14 -32.39 13.73
N SER A 539 -18.58 -31.40 14.51
CA SER A 539 -19.45 -31.63 15.66
C SER A 539 -20.81 -32.24 15.32
N ARG A 540 -21.17 -32.36 14.03
CA ARG A 540 -22.45 -32.91 13.56
C ARG A 540 -22.34 -34.13 12.65
N GLY A 541 -21.16 -34.49 12.16
CA GLY A 541 -20.99 -35.66 11.29
C GLY A 541 -19.62 -35.74 10.62
N LYS A 542 -19.61 -36.34 9.42
CA LYS A 542 -18.41 -36.43 8.57
C LYS A 542 -18.76 -36.05 7.13
N TYR A 543 -17.80 -35.45 6.43
CA TYR A 543 -17.87 -35.12 5.01
C TYR A 543 -16.71 -35.78 4.27
N GLY A 544 -17.01 -36.50 3.19
CA GLY A 544 -16.06 -37.32 2.45
C GLY A 544 -16.27 -38.82 2.70
N PRO A 545 -15.32 -39.68 2.27
CA PRO A 545 -14.03 -39.32 1.69
C PRO A 545 -14.15 -38.63 0.33
N PHE A 546 -13.31 -37.62 0.10
CA PHE A 546 -13.12 -36.96 -1.19
C PHE A 546 -11.80 -37.46 -1.78
N GLY A 547 -11.84 -38.17 -2.91
CA GLY A 547 -10.65 -38.80 -3.50
C GLY A 547 -10.66 -40.31 -3.31
N GLU A 548 -9.48 -40.93 -3.36
CA GLU A 548 -9.32 -42.38 -3.20
C GLU A 548 -8.51 -42.70 -1.93
N GLU A 549 -8.96 -43.70 -1.18
CA GLU A 549 -8.36 -44.11 0.11
C GLU A 549 -7.17 -45.06 -0.12
N VAL A 550 -6.19 -44.59 -0.89
CA VAL A 550 -5.02 -45.36 -1.34
C VAL A 550 -3.73 -44.70 -0.84
N GLY A 551 -2.86 -45.51 -0.23
CA GLY A 551 -1.57 -45.07 0.31
C GLY A 551 -1.51 -45.12 1.84
N THR A 552 -0.73 -44.23 2.44
CA THR A 552 -0.57 -44.13 3.89
C THR A 552 -1.72 -43.32 4.50
N TYR A 553 -2.44 -43.92 5.45
CA TYR A 553 -3.48 -43.25 6.23
C TYR A 553 -2.89 -42.19 7.17
N PHE A 554 -3.57 -41.06 7.32
CA PHE A 554 -3.28 -40.06 8.34
C PHE A 554 -4.55 -39.52 8.99
N THR A 555 -4.41 -38.99 10.20
CA THR A 555 -5.49 -38.29 10.92
C THR A 555 -4.91 -37.27 11.88
N SER A 556 -5.54 -36.10 11.98
CA SER A 556 -5.20 -35.13 13.03
C SER A 556 -5.80 -35.62 14.35
N THR A 557 -5.00 -35.63 15.42
CA THR A 557 -5.39 -36.18 16.72
C THR A 557 -6.70 -35.57 17.25
N THR A 558 -7.64 -36.44 17.65
CA THR A 558 -8.95 -36.08 18.22
C THR A 558 -8.83 -35.54 19.65
N THR A 559 -8.01 -34.51 19.81
CA THR A 559 -7.88 -33.74 21.05
C THR A 559 -9.12 -32.87 21.26
N GLN A 560 -9.39 -32.48 22.50
CA GLN A 560 -10.53 -31.61 22.82
C GLN A 560 -10.25 -30.19 22.30
N GLY A 561 -10.67 -29.93 21.06
CA GLY A 561 -10.51 -28.65 20.38
C GLY A 561 -11.36 -28.54 19.12
N LYS A 562 -11.12 -27.47 18.36
CA LYS A 562 -11.63 -27.25 17.00
C LYS A 562 -10.47 -26.92 16.06
N VAL A 563 -10.60 -27.26 14.78
CA VAL A 563 -9.70 -26.78 13.74
C VAL A 563 -10.00 -25.30 13.48
N VAL A 564 -8.95 -24.48 13.48
CA VAL A 564 -9.01 -23.02 13.30
C VAL A 564 -8.22 -22.51 12.10
N GLY A 565 -7.54 -23.39 11.38
CA GLY A 565 -6.74 -23.02 10.22
C GLY A 565 -6.11 -24.24 9.55
N PHE A 566 -5.60 -24.05 8.34
CA PHE A 566 -4.87 -25.07 7.59
C PHE A 566 -3.49 -24.57 7.17
N HIS A 567 -2.55 -25.49 7.09
CA HIS A 567 -1.22 -25.29 6.50
C HIS A 567 -0.84 -26.53 5.68
N GLY A 568 0.22 -26.46 4.88
CA GLY A 568 0.61 -27.59 4.05
C GLY A 568 1.64 -27.27 2.99
N ARG A 569 1.65 -28.08 1.94
CA ARG A 569 2.48 -27.90 0.74
C ARG A 569 1.65 -28.15 -0.51
N CYS A 570 1.88 -27.39 -1.58
CA CYS A 570 1.14 -27.56 -2.83
C CYS A 570 1.94 -27.19 -4.09
N SER A 571 1.61 -27.84 -5.19
CA SER A 571 2.21 -27.73 -6.51
C SER A 571 1.10 -27.73 -7.57
N SER A 572 1.16 -28.64 -8.54
CA SER A 572 0.03 -29.02 -9.41
C SER A 572 -1.07 -29.77 -8.63
N TYR A 573 -0.69 -30.40 -7.52
CA TYR A 573 -1.59 -31.10 -6.59
C TYR A 573 -1.45 -30.53 -5.17
N LEU A 574 -2.26 -31.04 -4.24
CA LEU A 574 -2.05 -30.86 -2.82
C LEU A 574 -1.03 -31.91 -2.34
N ASP A 575 0.24 -31.50 -2.22
CA ASP A 575 1.33 -32.40 -1.80
C ASP A 575 1.20 -32.84 -0.35
N ALA A 576 0.89 -31.90 0.56
CA ALA A 576 0.74 -32.15 1.99
C ALA A 576 -0.24 -31.18 2.67
N ILE A 577 -0.84 -31.61 3.79
CA ILE A 577 -1.79 -30.82 4.58
C ILE A 577 -1.63 -31.08 6.08
N GLY A 578 -1.79 -30.03 6.89
CA GLY A 578 -1.85 -30.03 8.35
C GLY A 578 -2.90 -29.03 8.85
N VAL A 579 -3.19 -29.05 10.15
CA VAL A 579 -4.25 -28.25 10.76
C VAL A 579 -3.78 -27.51 11.99
N HIS A 580 -4.19 -26.25 12.11
CA HIS A 580 -4.07 -25.51 13.37
C HIS A 580 -5.21 -25.87 14.30
N MET A 581 -4.88 -26.34 15.50
CA MET A 581 -5.85 -26.78 16.50
C MET A 581 -5.96 -25.74 17.62
N GLN A 582 -7.19 -25.32 17.93
CA GLN A 582 -7.48 -24.56 19.14
C GLN A 582 -8.11 -25.50 20.16
N HIS A 583 -7.38 -25.83 21.22
CA HIS A 583 -7.91 -26.56 22.36
C HIS A 583 -8.97 -25.74 23.10
N TRP A 584 -10.00 -26.42 23.63
CA TRP A 584 -10.94 -25.78 24.53
C TRP A 584 -10.22 -25.49 25.85
N LEU A 585 -9.81 -24.24 26.06
CA LEU A 585 -9.23 -23.79 27.33
C LEU A 585 -10.25 -24.06 28.44
N GLY A 586 -9.90 -24.99 29.32
CA GLY A 586 -10.85 -25.58 30.24
C GLY A 586 -11.36 -24.57 31.27
N ASN A 587 -12.68 -24.43 31.37
CA ASN A 587 -13.29 -24.22 32.66
C ASN A 587 -14.64 -24.94 32.75
N GLN A 588 -14.80 -25.69 33.84
CA GLN A 588 -15.95 -26.51 34.23
C GLN A 588 -16.33 -27.72 33.36
N LYS A 589 -16.48 -28.86 34.06
CA LYS A 589 -17.28 -29.99 33.59
C LYS A 589 -18.72 -29.52 33.38
N ALA A 590 -19.18 -29.45 32.13
CA ALA A 590 -20.61 -29.57 31.87
C ALA A 590 -21.03 -30.99 32.28
N SER A 591 -21.78 -31.09 33.38
CA SER A 591 -22.36 -32.35 33.83
C SER A 591 -23.25 -32.94 32.72
N LYS A 592 -23.29 -34.27 32.62
CA LYS A 592 -24.27 -34.97 31.77
C LYS A 592 -25.68 -34.51 32.17
N MET A 593 -26.32 -33.69 31.34
CA MET A 593 -27.78 -33.55 31.41
C MET A 593 -28.40 -34.81 30.80
N SER A 594 -28.69 -35.75 31.70
CA SER A 594 -29.47 -36.95 31.40
C SER A 594 -30.90 -36.55 31.06
N LEU A 595 -31.24 -36.51 29.77
CA LEU A 595 -32.62 -36.49 29.29
C LEU A 595 -33.13 -37.92 29.13
N PHE A 596 -33.31 -38.62 30.26
CA PHE A 596 -34.17 -39.80 30.29
C PHE A 596 -35.61 -39.40 30.58
N LYS A 597 -36.49 -39.89 29.70
CA LYS A 597 -37.92 -39.62 29.61
C LYS A 597 -38.64 -39.85 30.95
N ILE A 598 -39.60 -38.97 31.26
CA ILE A 598 -40.78 -39.31 32.05
C ILE A 598 -41.97 -39.23 31.09
N PHE A 599 -42.52 -40.38 30.72
CA PHE A 599 -43.93 -40.55 30.28
C PHE A 599 -44.27 -42.05 30.32
N SER A 600 -45.25 -42.38 31.18
CA SER A 600 -45.83 -43.71 31.48
C SER A 600 -44.87 -44.78 32.00
#